data_AF-A0A2S7P148-F1
#
_entry.id   AF-A0A2S7P148-F1
#
_cell.length_a   1.000
_cell.length_b   1.000
_cell.length_c   1.000
_cell.angle_alpha   90.00
_cell.angle_beta   90.00
_cell.angle_gamma   90.00
#
_symmetry.space_group_name_H-M   'P 1'
#
loop_
_entity.id
_entity.type
_entity.pdbx_description
1 polymer ?
#
loop_
_entity_poly.entity_id
_entity_poly.type
_entity_poly.pdbx_seq_one_letter_code
_entity_poly.pdbx_strand_id
1 'polypeptide(L)'
;MKIRYSYLKSYLYLLGYTSNNKYICRAKETSEYLFLSCSLFSLARIKLKDKLVTNYLLLPLLLDTTSGIEASIAYLSETKICTRKYYLARELVDD
;
A
#
# COMPACT_ATOMS: atom_id res chain seq x y z
N MET A 1 -5.37 10.48 20.61
CA MET A 1 -4.16 9.79 20.08
C MET A 1 -4.61 8.47 19.47
N LYS A 2 -4.75 8.36 18.14
CA LYS A 2 -5.20 7.11 17.48
C LYS A 2 -4.01 6.16 17.42
N ILE A 3 -4.06 5.07 18.17
CA ILE A 3 -3.12 3.94 17.98
C ILE A 3 -3.22 3.56 16.51
N ARG A 4 -2.12 3.71 15.76
CA ARG A 4 -2.08 3.33 14.35
C ARG A 4 -2.46 1.86 14.29
N TYR A 5 -3.52 1.53 13.56
CA TYR A 5 -4.08 0.16 13.45
C TYR A 5 -3.01 -0.91 13.21
N SER A 6 -1.92 -0.55 12.53
CA SER A 6 -0.73 -1.38 12.37
C SER A 6 -0.14 -1.88 13.70
N TYR A 7 0.00 -1.00 14.68
CA TYR A 7 0.49 -1.33 16.02
C TYR A 7 -0.44 -2.31 16.74
N LEU A 8 -1.76 -2.08 16.65
CA LEU A 8 -2.75 -2.96 17.29
C LEU A 8 -2.72 -4.38 16.70
N LYS A 9 -2.68 -4.53 15.37
CA LYS A 9 -2.64 -5.86 14.73
C LYS A 9 -1.35 -6.61 15.08
N SER A 10 -0.19 -5.93 15.05
CA SER A 10 1.07 -6.55 15.48
C SER A 10 1.07 -6.93 16.96
N TYR A 11 0.47 -6.12 17.82
CA TYR A 11 0.35 -6.40 19.25
C TYR A 11 -0.56 -7.61 19.54
N LEU A 12 -1.72 -7.69 18.89
CA LEU A 12 -2.63 -8.83 19.02
C LEU A 12 -2.00 -10.14 18.52
N TYR A 13 -1.19 -10.09 17.45
CA TYR A 13 -0.43 -11.24 16.97
C TYR A 13 0.61 -11.72 18.01
N LEU A 14 1.35 -10.79 18.64
CA LEU A 14 2.31 -11.13 19.69
C LEU A 14 1.64 -11.80 20.90
N LEU A 15 0.41 -11.41 21.20
CA LEU A 15 -0.40 -12.01 22.27
C LEU A 15 -1.09 -13.32 21.86
N GLY A 16 -0.93 -13.77 20.61
CA GLY A 16 -1.55 -15.00 20.11
C GLY A 16 -3.05 -14.88 19.81
N TYR A 17 -3.62 -13.67 19.80
CA TYR A 17 -5.04 -13.44 19.48
C TYR A 17 -5.32 -13.43 17.97
N THR A 18 -4.28 -13.35 17.13
CA THR A 18 -4.42 -13.51 15.67
C THR A 18 -3.36 -14.51 15.18
N SER A 19 -3.73 -15.33 14.20
CA SER A 19 -2.82 -16.29 13.55
C SER A 19 -1.89 -15.62 12.52
N ASN A 20 -2.21 -14.39 12.11
CA ASN A 20 -1.50 -13.69 11.06
C ASN A 20 -1.32 -12.19 11.39
N ASN A 21 -0.09 -11.72 11.22
CA ASN A 21 0.29 -10.30 11.28
C ASN A 21 0.35 -9.68 9.88
N LYS A 22 0.44 -10.50 8.83
CA LYS A 22 0.61 -10.06 7.45
C LYS A 22 -0.67 -9.38 6.94
N TYR A 23 -0.48 -8.35 6.12
CA TYR A 23 -1.58 -7.58 5.53
C TYR A 23 -1.98 -8.16 4.15
N ILE A 24 -2.89 -7.50 3.41
CA ILE A 24 -3.45 -8.01 2.13
C ILE A 24 -2.35 -8.45 1.16
N CYS A 25 -1.27 -7.67 1.04
CA CYS A 25 -0.17 -8.00 0.16
C CYS A 25 0.84 -9.01 0.75
N ARG A 26 0.48 -9.73 1.83
CA ARG A 26 1.28 -10.74 2.57
C ARG A 26 2.65 -10.28 3.09
N ALA A 27 2.91 -8.97 3.07
CA ALA A 27 4.12 -8.34 3.58
C ALA A 27 3.76 -7.10 4.42
N LYS A 28 4.76 -6.50 5.05
CA LYS A 28 4.59 -5.24 5.77
C LYS A 28 4.26 -4.13 4.78
N GLU A 29 3.06 -3.55 4.91
CA GLU A 29 2.59 -2.43 4.08
C GLU A 29 3.32 -1.14 4.47
N THR A 30 4.53 -0.99 3.95
CA THR A 30 5.25 0.29 3.90
C THR A 30 4.85 1.05 2.63
N SER A 31 5.06 2.37 2.60
CA SER A 31 4.85 3.17 1.39
C SER A 31 5.68 2.64 0.22
N GLU A 32 6.97 2.36 0.44
CA GLU A 32 7.84 1.69 -0.54
C GLU A 32 7.23 0.40 -1.07
N TYR A 33 6.78 -0.48 -0.17
CA TYR A 33 6.25 -1.75 -0.61
C TYR A 33 4.96 -1.59 -1.44
N LEU A 34 4.06 -0.70 -1.03
CA LEU A 34 2.79 -0.45 -1.74
C LEU A 34 3.00 0.18 -3.13
N PHE A 35 3.98 1.07 -3.27
CA PHE A 35 4.27 1.75 -4.52
C PHE A 35 5.21 1.00 -5.45
N LEU A 36 6.09 0.14 -4.92
CA LEU A 36 7.18 -0.45 -5.71
C LEU A 36 7.04 -1.97 -5.90
N SER A 37 6.51 -2.70 -4.92
CA SER A 37 6.65 -4.17 -4.90
C SER A 37 5.37 -4.97 -4.65
N CYS A 38 4.28 -4.40 -4.13
CA CYS A 38 3.06 -5.19 -3.87
C CYS A 38 2.48 -5.76 -5.17
N SER A 39 2.44 -7.09 -5.31
CA SER A 39 1.98 -7.77 -6.53
C SER A 39 0.54 -7.39 -6.95
N LEU A 40 -0.32 -7.10 -5.97
CA LEU A 40 -1.72 -6.71 -6.17
C LEU A 40 -1.91 -5.45 -7.05
N PHE A 41 -0.90 -4.57 -7.09
CA PHE A 41 -0.96 -3.31 -7.83
C PHE A 41 -0.04 -3.28 -9.06
N SER A 42 0.40 -4.44 -9.55
CA SER A 42 1.27 -4.55 -10.72
C SER A 42 0.72 -3.82 -11.95
N LEU A 43 -0.56 -3.99 -12.27
CA LEU A 43 -1.22 -3.30 -13.40
C LEU A 43 -1.25 -1.78 -13.23
N ALA A 44 -1.61 -1.30 -12.04
CA ALA A 44 -1.62 0.14 -11.75
C ALA A 44 -0.20 0.73 -11.78
N ARG A 45 0.82 -0.03 -11.38
CA ARG A 45 2.23 0.39 -11.49
C ARG A 45 2.71 0.50 -12.94
N ILE A 46 2.25 -0.36 -13.84
CA ILE A 46 2.59 -0.24 -15.27
C ILE A 46 2.06 1.09 -15.81
N LYS A 47 0.78 1.41 -15.55
CA LYS A 47 0.19 2.70 -15.93
C LYS A 47 0.91 3.90 -15.31
N LEU A 48 1.38 3.76 -14.07
CA LEU A 48 2.18 4.78 -13.38
C LEU A 48 3.51 5.02 -14.09
N LYS A 49 4.21 3.96 -14.50
CA LYS A 49 5.46 4.03 -15.27
C LYS A 49 5.25 4.68 -16.64
N ASP A 50 4.18 4.31 -17.33
CA ASP A 50 3.84 4.86 -18.64
C ASP A 50 3.57 6.37 -18.56
N LYS A 51 2.86 6.82 -17.52
CA LYS A 51 2.63 8.26 -17.26
C LYS A 51 3.91 9.04 -16.98
N LEU A 52 4.86 8.43 -16.27
CA LEU A 52 6.13 9.07 -15.90
C LEU A 52 7.22 8.88 -16.97
N VAL A 53 6.93 8.17 -18.06
CA VAL A 53 7.88 7.84 -19.13
C VAL A 53 9.20 7.28 -18.55
N THR A 54 9.09 6.42 -17.55
CA THR A 54 10.26 5.91 -16.80
C THR A 54 10.15 4.41 -16.54
N ASN A 55 11.26 3.69 -16.74
CA ASN A 55 11.32 2.23 -16.54
C ASN A 55 11.46 1.82 -15.06
N TYR A 56 12.01 2.71 -14.23
CA TYR A 56 12.22 2.51 -12.80
C TYR A 56 11.32 3.43 -11.97
N LEU A 57 10.88 2.96 -10.81
CA LEU A 57 10.14 3.76 -9.83
C LEU A 57 10.99 3.91 -8.59
N LEU A 58 11.15 5.14 -8.13
CA LEU A 58 11.82 5.49 -6.89
C LEU A 58 10.86 6.34 -6.07
N LEU A 59 10.86 6.16 -4.75
CA LEU A 59 9.98 6.94 -3.87
C LEU A 59 10.21 8.46 -3.98
N PRO A 60 11.47 8.96 -4.02
CA PRO A 60 11.73 10.38 -4.24
C PRO A 60 11.14 10.91 -5.54
N LEU A 61 11.23 10.13 -6.63
CA LEU A 61 10.65 10.52 -7.91
C LEU A 61 9.12 10.71 -7.80
N LEU A 62 8.46 9.84 -7.04
CA LEU A 62 7.01 9.85 -6.86
C LEU A 62 6.50 10.93 -5.91
N LEU A 63 7.28 11.32 -4.91
CA LEU A 63 6.82 12.19 -3.83
C LEU A 63 7.41 13.61 -3.89
N ASP A 64 8.56 13.80 -4.55
CA ASP A 64 9.29 15.07 -4.52
C ASP A 64 9.18 15.86 -5.82
N THR A 65 8.68 15.25 -6.90
CA THR A 65 8.48 15.92 -8.20
C THR A 65 7.01 16.19 -8.47
N THR A 66 6.67 17.31 -9.10
CA THR A 66 5.26 17.69 -9.39
C THR A 66 4.56 16.63 -10.24
N SER A 67 5.20 16.15 -11.30
CA SER A 67 4.67 15.08 -12.15
C SER A 67 4.55 13.74 -11.42
N GLY A 68 5.52 13.42 -10.55
CA GLY A 68 5.46 12.27 -9.64
C GLY A 68 4.28 12.32 -8.69
N ILE A 69 4.02 13.48 -8.07
CA ILE A 69 2.93 13.68 -7.12
C ILE A 69 1.58 13.50 -7.82
N GLU A 70 1.38 14.14 -8.97
CA GLU A 70 0.13 14.00 -9.75
C GLU A 70 -0.11 12.55 -10.17
N ALA A 71 0.93 11.87 -10.67
CA ALA A 71 0.84 10.47 -11.05
C ALA A 71 0.57 9.56 -9.85
N SER A 72 1.17 9.86 -8.69
CA SER A 72 0.94 9.15 -7.43
C SER A 72 -0.49 9.32 -6.92
N ILE A 73 -1.06 10.52 -7.01
CA ILE A 73 -2.46 10.78 -6.65
C ILE A 73 -3.40 9.96 -7.55
N ALA A 74 -3.14 9.93 -8.86
CA ALA A 74 -3.91 9.11 -9.79
C ALA A 74 -3.79 7.61 -9.45
N TYR A 75 -2.57 7.14 -9.16
CA TYR A 75 -2.31 5.75 -8.74
C TYR A 75 -3.05 5.38 -7.46
N LEU A 76 -3.03 6.23 -6.43
CA LEU A 76 -3.75 6.01 -5.18
C LEU A 76 -5.27 5.98 -5.39
N SER A 77 -5.77 6.80 -6.30
CA SER A 77 -7.21 6.83 -6.66
C SER A 77 -7.64 5.54 -7.38
N GLU A 78 -6.80 5.02 -8.28
CA GLU A 78 -7.06 3.78 -9.01
C GLU A 78 -6.98 2.54 -8.11
N THR A 79 -5.92 2.46 -7.31
CA THR A 79 -5.66 1.31 -6.43
C THR A 79 -6.52 1.29 -5.17
N LYS A 80 -7.12 2.44 -4.80
CA LYS A 80 -7.99 2.62 -3.63
C LYS A 80 -7.33 2.22 -2.31
N ILE A 81 -5.99 2.16 -2.24
CA ILE A 81 -5.22 1.76 -1.05
C ILE A 81 -5.53 2.66 0.15
N CYS A 82 -5.78 3.95 -0.10
CA CYS A 82 -6.12 4.92 0.93
C CYS A 82 -7.60 4.91 1.34
N THR A 83 -8.45 4.07 0.73
CA THR A 83 -9.89 4.05 1.03
C THR A 83 -10.22 3.19 2.24
N ARG A 84 -11.23 3.59 3.03
CA ARG A 84 -11.75 2.80 4.15
C ARG A 84 -12.14 1.38 3.71
N LYS A 85 -12.67 1.22 2.51
CA LYS A 85 -13.03 -0.10 1.94
C LYS A 85 -11.82 -1.03 1.85
N TYR A 86 -10.66 -0.53 1.43
CA TYR A 86 -9.42 -1.31 1.41
C TYR A 86 -8.95 -1.67 2.83
N TYR A 87 -9.12 -0.78 3.81
CA TYR A 87 -8.84 -1.10 5.22
C TYR A 87 -9.77 -2.19 5.76
N LEU A 88 -11.08 -2.13 5.48
CA LEU A 88 -12.05 -3.12 5.95
C LEU A 88 -11.90 -4.47 5.23
N ALA A 89 -11.58 -4.47 3.93
CA ALA A 89 -11.30 -5.71 3.21
C ALA A 89 -10.09 -6.49 3.80
N ARG A 90 -9.19 -5.82 4.54
CA ARG A 90 -8.12 -6.51 5.29
C ARG A 90 -8.64 -7.33 6.47
N GLU A 91 -9.76 -6.92 7.06
CA GLU A 91 -10.35 -7.60 8.22
C GLU A 91 -11.03 -8.90 7.81
N LEU A 92 -11.50 -9.00 6.55
CA LEU A 92 -12.32 -10.11 6.04
C LEU A 92 -11.53 -11.19 5.29
N VAL A 93 -10.24 -11.00 5.02
CA VAL A 93 -9.38 -12.00 4.32
C VAL A 93 -8.79 -13.04 5.28
N ASP A 94 -9.02 -12.90 6.59
CA ASP A 94 -8.55 -13.81 7.63
C ASP A 94 -9.57 -14.94 7.97
N ASP A 95 -10.41 -15.38 7.00
CA ASP A 95 -11.24 -16.61 7.08
C ASP A 95 -10.57 -17.81 6.37
#